data_AF-R6BJT2-F1
#
_entry.id   AF-R6BJT2-F1
#
_cell.length_a   1.000
_cell.length_b   1.000
_cell.length_c   1.000
_cell.angle_alpha   90.00
_cell.angle_beta   90.00
_cell.angle_gamma   90.00
#
_symmetry.space_group_name_H-M   'P 1'
#
loop_
_entity.id
_entity.type
_entity.pdbx_description
1 polymer ?
#
loop_
_entity_poly.entity_id
_entity_poly.type
_entity_poly.pdbx_seq_one_letter_code
_entity_poly.pdbx_strand_id
1 'polypeptide(L)'
;MKQLWKKFDKLTEICYMSELEDNCPQWDEAYDVFKQLVAQGREKDPQYAAEILKMDDATDFAYGVADWIEDYLDELDAREEHEKLMERCEELLNLFQWQEVYPGDLKFRIASALAAEDKKEEALKFCEKWYAEDQHEMAATALVYAKMTLKDLEGAEDVVRKYISEDTPCTDENDILFMAAADLYLVNGKEKERMAVTEALQKYEQELEGYSEDMESDISFELPFE
;
A
#
# COMPACT_ATOMS: atom_id res chain seq x y z
N MET A 1 -28.08 -9.61 -0.79
CA MET A 1 -26.64 -9.88 -0.77
C MET A 1 -26.24 -11.12 -1.57
N LYS A 2 -26.83 -12.32 -1.41
CA LYS A 2 -26.40 -13.53 -2.17
C LYS A 2 -26.24 -13.35 -3.69
N GLN A 3 -27.13 -12.61 -4.36
CA GLN A 3 -27.00 -12.35 -5.81
C GLN A 3 -25.91 -11.32 -6.13
N LEU A 4 -25.68 -10.34 -5.25
CA LEU A 4 -24.59 -9.37 -5.41
C LEU A 4 -23.24 -10.07 -5.22
N TRP A 5 -23.09 -10.94 -4.22
CA TRP A 5 -21.88 -11.73 -4.03
C TRP A 5 -21.55 -12.61 -5.24
N LYS A 6 -22.55 -13.31 -5.80
CA LYS A 6 -22.38 -14.05 -7.06
C LYS A 6 -22.00 -13.17 -8.25
N LYS A 7 -22.48 -11.93 -8.27
CA LYS A 7 -22.13 -10.97 -9.33
C LYS A 7 -20.69 -10.50 -9.16
N PHE A 8 -20.30 -10.17 -7.93
CA PHE A 8 -18.93 -9.79 -7.57
C PHE A 8 -17.95 -10.89 -7.98
N ASP A 9 -18.15 -12.10 -7.48
CA ASP A 9 -17.35 -13.29 -7.79
C ASP A 9 -17.14 -13.52 -9.29
N LYS A 10 -18.23 -13.42 -10.08
CA LYS A 10 -18.13 -13.56 -11.53
C LYS A 10 -17.34 -12.43 -12.19
N LEU A 11 -17.45 -11.20 -11.68
CA LEU A 11 -16.72 -10.06 -12.24
C LEU A 11 -15.23 -10.14 -11.90
N THR A 12 -14.89 -10.49 -10.65
CA THR A 12 -13.49 -10.66 -10.23
C THR A 12 -12.81 -11.82 -10.97
N GLU A 13 -13.52 -12.92 -11.23
CA GLU A 13 -13.02 -14.01 -12.08
C GLU A 13 -12.67 -13.49 -13.49
N ILE A 14 -13.52 -12.63 -14.08
CA ILE A 14 -13.25 -12.04 -15.40
C ILE A 14 -12.05 -11.09 -15.36
N CYS A 15 -11.90 -10.29 -14.31
CA CYS A 15 -10.76 -9.39 -14.11
C CYS A 15 -9.42 -10.13 -14.21
N TYR A 16 -9.30 -11.29 -13.55
CA TYR A 16 -8.07 -12.08 -13.59
C TYR A 16 -7.90 -12.92 -14.86
N MET A 17 -9.01 -13.26 -15.56
CA MET A 17 -8.96 -14.02 -16.80
C MET A 17 -8.74 -13.17 -18.06
N SER A 18 -9.01 -11.86 -18.01
CA SER A 18 -8.73 -10.98 -19.14
C SER A 18 -7.23 -10.93 -19.37
N GLU A 19 -6.76 -11.53 -20.48
CA GLU A 19 -5.35 -11.53 -20.89
C GLU A 19 -4.88 -10.10 -21.16
N LEU A 20 -4.41 -9.36 -20.14
CA LEU A 20 -3.83 -8.02 -20.24
C LEU A 20 -4.51 -7.13 -21.31
N GLU A 21 -5.84 -7.21 -21.42
CA GLU A 21 -6.56 -6.36 -22.36
C GLU A 21 -6.49 -4.93 -21.79
N ASP A 22 -6.05 -3.97 -22.60
CA ASP A 22 -5.84 -2.57 -22.22
C ASP A 22 -7.06 -1.90 -21.56
N ASN A 23 -8.25 -2.51 -21.65
CA ASN A 23 -9.46 -2.01 -21.02
C ASN A 23 -10.34 -3.15 -20.49
N CYS A 24 -10.30 -3.36 -19.18
CA CYS A 24 -11.16 -4.30 -18.47
C CYS A 24 -12.15 -3.53 -17.56
N PRO A 25 -13.34 -3.13 -18.07
CA PRO A 25 -14.33 -2.39 -17.30
C PRO A 25 -14.91 -3.16 -16.11
N GLN A 26 -14.70 -4.48 -16.07
CA GLN A 26 -15.18 -5.36 -15.01
C GLN A 26 -14.57 -5.01 -13.66
N TRP A 27 -13.37 -4.41 -13.63
CA TRP A 27 -12.77 -3.87 -12.42
C TRP A 27 -13.66 -2.78 -11.78
N ASP A 28 -14.05 -1.78 -12.57
CA ASP A 28 -14.95 -0.70 -12.12
C ASP A 28 -16.35 -1.25 -11.78
N GLU A 29 -16.87 -2.18 -12.58
CA GLU A 29 -18.18 -2.80 -12.31
C GLU A 29 -18.19 -3.63 -11.01
N ALA A 30 -17.10 -4.34 -10.72
CA ALA A 30 -16.93 -5.12 -9.50
C ALA A 30 -16.82 -4.19 -8.28
N TYR A 31 -16.10 -3.07 -8.43
CA TYR A 31 -15.97 -2.07 -7.37
C TYR A 31 -17.34 -1.46 -7.01
N ASP A 32 -18.17 -1.15 -8.01
CA ASP A 32 -19.54 -0.69 -7.77
C ASP A 32 -20.43 -1.74 -7.08
N VAL A 33 -20.23 -3.03 -7.40
CA VAL A 33 -20.93 -4.13 -6.71
C VAL A 33 -20.44 -4.26 -5.27
N PHE A 34 -19.14 -4.10 -5.02
CA PHE A 34 -18.55 -4.05 -3.68
C PHE A 34 -19.17 -2.93 -2.84
N LYS A 35 -19.26 -1.71 -3.36
CA LYS A 35 -19.92 -0.58 -2.66
C LYS A 35 -21.39 -0.90 -2.32
N GLN A 36 -22.11 -1.55 -3.23
CA GLN A 36 -23.49 -1.99 -2.98
C GLN A 36 -23.58 -3.08 -1.91
N LEU A 37 -22.62 -3.99 -1.85
CA LEU A 37 -22.54 -5.02 -0.80
C LEU A 37 -22.34 -4.38 0.57
N VAL A 38 -21.42 -3.43 0.71
CA VAL A 38 -21.21 -2.67 1.95
C VAL A 38 -22.48 -1.93 2.35
N ALA A 39 -23.07 -1.15 1.44
CA ALA A 39 -24.28 -0.38 1.72
C ALA A 39 -25.46 -1.26 2.16
N GLN A 40 -25.73 -2.35 1.44
CA GLN A 40 -26.83 -3.27 1.77
C GLN A 40 -26.58 -4.04 3.08
N GLY A 41 -25.33 -4.34 3.42
CA GLY A 41 -25.00 -4.90 4.73
C GLY A 41 -25.28 -3.89 5.84
N ARG A 42 -24.87 -2.63 5.64
CA ARG A 42 -25.06 -1.52 6.60
C ARG A 42 -26.51 -1.11 6.81
N GLU A 43 -27.39 -1.37 5.86
CA GLU A 43 -28.85 -1.23 6.04
C GLU A 43 -29.40 -2.14 7.16
N LYS A 44 -28.75 -3.31 7.38
CA LYS A 44 -29.18 -4.29 8.39
C LYS A 44 -28.41 -4.18 9.69
N ASP A 45 -27.11 -3.94 9.57
CA ASP A 45 -26.21 -3.75 10.69
C ASP A 45 -25.26 -2.59 10.38
N PRO A 46 -25.40 -1.42 11.03
CA PRO A 46 -24.55 -0.26 10.78
C PRO A 46 -23.04 -0.53 10.94
N GLN A 47 -22.65 -1.57 11.68
CA GLN A 47 -21.24 -1.96 11.86
C GLN A 47 -20.77 -3.02 10.85
N TYR A 48 -21.62 -3.45 9.93
CA TYR A 48 -21.25 -4.37 8.87
C TYR A 48 -20.08 -3.82 8.04
N ALA A 49 -19.02 -4.63 7.92
CA ALA A 49 -17.79 -4.27 7.22
C ALA A 49 -17.27 -2.88 7.65
N ALA A 50 -17.23 -2.62 8.96
CA ALA A 50 -16.64 -1.39 9.50
C ALA A 50 -15.14 -1.28 9.17
N GLU A 51 -14.47 -2.42 9.05
CA GLU A 51 -13.09 -2.59 8.58
C GLU A 51 -13.07 -3.38 7.28
N ILE A 52 -12.02 -3.23 6.47
CA ILE A 52 -11.88 -3.95 5.19
C ILE A 52 -11.82 -5.48 5.41
N LEU A 53 -11.02 -5.94 6.38
CA LEU A 53 -10.89 -7.36 6.71
C LEU A 53 -12.19 -7.96 7.27
N LYS A 54 -13.02 -7.14 7.93
CA LYS A 54 -14.33 -7.57 8.44
C LYS A 54 -15.30 -7.93 7.31
N MET A 55 -15.04 -7.46 6.09
CA MET A 55 -15.81 -7.86 4.92
C MET A 55 -15.51 -9.31 4.51
N ASP A 56 -14.24 -9.69 4.56
CA ASP A 56 -13.82 -11.07 4.29
C ASP A 56 -14.26 -12.01 5.41
N ASP A 57 -14.11 -11.61 6.68
CA ASP A 57 -14.63 -12.36 7.85
C ASP A 57 -16.12 -12.68 7.67
N ALA A 58 -16.93 -11.73 7.19
CA ALA A 58 -18.36 -11.90 7.00
C ALA A 58 -18.72 -12.92 5.90
N THR A 59 -17.76 -13.30 5.08
CA THR A 59 -17.93 -14.27 3.98
C THR A 59 -17.10 -15.53 4.16
N ASP A 60 -16.42 -15.69 5.30
CA ASP A 60 -15.45 -16.76 5.54
C ASP A 60 -14.37 -16.79 4.44
N PHE A 61 -13.90 -15.58 4.07
CA PHE A 61 -12.87 -15.35 3.04
C PHE A 61 -13.22 -15.88 1.64
N ALA A 62 -14.49 -16.21 1.37
CA ALA A 62 -14.89 -16.87 0.13
C ALA A 62 -14.66 -16.04 -1.14
N TYR A 63 -14.46 -14.72 -1.02
CA TYR A 63 -14.35 -13.80 -2.15
C TYR A 63 -13.06 -12.97 -2.20
N GLY A 64 -12.19 -13.05 -1.18
CA GLY A 64 -10.90 -12.33 -1.14
C GLY A 64 -11.02 -10.83 -1.44
N VAL A 65 -11.93 -10.13 -0.77
CA VAL A 65 -12.28 -8.73 -1.09
C VAL A 65 -11.13 -7.78 -0.82
N ALA A 66 -10.41 -7.94 0.29
CA ALA A 66 -9.27 -7.08 0.61
C ALA A 66 -8.17 -7.19 -0.46
N ASP A 67 -7.76 -8.42 -0.79
CA ASP A 67 -6.74 -8.68 -1.81
C ASP A 67 -7.18 -8.16 -3.19
N TRP A 68 -8.44 -8.41 -3.56
CA TRP A 68 -8.98 -7.92 -4.83
C TRP A 68 -9.02 -6.38 -4.92
N ILE A 69 -9.24 -5.67 -3.80
CA ILE A 69 -9.18 -4.21 -3.77
C ILE A 69 -7.75 -3.72 -4.03
N GLU A 70 -6.75 -4.35 -3.43
CA GLU A 70 -5.35 -3.99 -3.71
C GLU A 70 -4.99 -4.22 -5.18
N ASP A 71 -5.36 -5.38 -5.74
CA ASP A 71 -5.16 -5.67 -7.15
C ASP A 71 -5.86 -4.65 -8.06
N TYR A 72 -7.06 -4.20 -7.69
CA TYR A 72 -7.78 -3.17 -8.44
C TYR A 72 -7.03 -1.83 -8.43
N LEU A 73 -6.50 -1.42 -7.27
CA LEU A 73 -5.73 -0.18 -7.16
C LEU A 73 -4.40 -0.27 -7.92
N ASP A 74 -3.74 -1.42 -7.90
CA ASP A 74 -2.54 -1.69 -8.70
C ASP A 74 -2.84 -1.61 -10.20
N GLU A 75 -3.97 -2.16 -10.66
CA GLU A 75 -4.39 -2.07 -12.06
C GLU A 75 -4.66 -0.62 -12.49
N LEU A 76 -5.25 0.21 -11.63
CA LEU A 76 -5.44 1.63 -11.92
C LEU A 76 -4.10 2.37 -12.01
N ASP A 77 -3.16 2.06 -11.13
CA ASP A 77 -1.84 2.69 -11.14
C ASP A 77 -1.02 2.26 -12.36
N ALA A 78 -1.04 0.96 -12.70
CA ALA A 78 -0.36 0.40 -13.87
C ALA A 78 -0.88 0.96 -15.19
N ARG A 79 -2.16 1.36 -15.24
CA ARG A 79 -2.79 2.01 -16.40
C ARG A 79 -2.65 3.54 -16.40
N GLU A 80 -1.92 4.10 -15.43
CA GLU A 80 -1.77 5.54 -15.24
C GLU A 80 -3.12 6.28 -15.08
N GLU A 81 -4.15 5.60 -14.58
CA GLU A 81 -5.47 6.19 -14.31
C GLU A 81 -5.47 6.97 -12.97
N HIS A 82 -4.48 7.85 -12.78
CA HIS A 82 -4.15 8.47 -11.50
C HIS A 82 -5.33 9.26 -10.88
N GLU A 83 -6.12 9.98 -11.67
CA GLU A 83 -7.30 10.69 -11.14
C GLU A 83 -8.35 9.73 -10.57
N LYS A 84 -8.57 8.60 -11.25
CA LYS A 84 -9.51 7.57 -10.78
C LYS A 84 -8.92 6.84 -9.55
N LEU A 85 -7.62 6.52 -9.57
CA LEU A 85 -6.93 5.91 -8.42
C LEU A 85 -7.10 6.77 -7.16
N MET A 86 -6.87 8.09 -7.26
CA MET A 86 -7.08 9.02 -6.15
C MET A 86 -8.53 8.99 -5.65
N GLU A 87 -9.51 9.06 -6.56
CA GLU A 87 -10.93 8.99 -6.21
C GLU A 87 -11.27 7.68 -5.46
N ARG A 88 -10.79 6.54 -5.95
CA ARG A 88 -11.02 5.22 -5.32
C ARG A 88 -10.37 5.12 -3.94
N CYS A 89 -9.15 5.62 -3.79
CA CYS A 89 -8.46 5.67 -2.49
C CYS A 89 -9.22 6.54 -1.49
N GLU A 90 -9.68 7.73 -1.90
CA GLU A 90 -10.48 8.62 -1.04
C GLU A 90 -11.84 7.98 -0.67
N GLU A 91 -12.50 7.30 -1.61
CA GLU A 91 -13.73 6.56 -1.33
C GLU A 91 -13.50 5.48 -0.27
N LEU A 92 -12.43 4.67 -0.40
CA LEU A 92 -12.08 3.61 0.56
C LEU A 92 -11.71 4.19 1.94
N LEU A 93 -10.92 5.27 1.97
CA LEU A 93 -10.57 5.97 3.20
C LEU A 93 -11.81 6.43 3.97
N ASN A 94 -12.84 6.90 3.27
CA ASN A 94 -14.10 7.32 3.87
C ASN A 94 -15.08 6.17 4.15
N LEU A 95 -14.90 5.02 3.48
CA LEU A 95 -15.81 3.89 3.59
C LEU A 95 -15.59 3.09 4.88
N PHE A 96 -14.34 2.98 5.35
CA PHE A 96 -13.94 2.18 6.52
C PHE A 96 -13.47 3.03 7.71
N GLN A 97 -13.40 2.42 8.90
CA GLN A 97 -12.96 3.08 10.14
C GLN A 97 -11.45 3.03 10.36
N TRP A 98 -10.77 2.03 9.79
CA TRP A 98 -9.31 1.88 9.80
C TRP A 98 -8.71 1.77 11.21
N GLN A 99 -9.35 0.99 12.08
CA GLN A 99 -8.85 0.71 13.43
C GLN A 99 -8.02 -0.58 13.50
N GLU A 100 -8.25 -1.52 12.58
CA GLU A 100 -7.55 -2.82 12.56
C GLU A 100 -6.35 -2.83 11.60
N VAL A 101 -6.43 -2.08 10.50
CA VAL A 101 -5.39 -1.98 9.47
C VAL A 101 -5.03 -0.51 9.27
N TYR A 102 -3.74 -0.22 9.20
CA TYR A 102 -3.25 1.13 8.94
C TYR A 102 -3.47 1.50 7.46
N PRO A 103 -4.18 2.59 7.12
CA PRO A 103 -4.54 2.92 5.74
C PRO A 103 -3.45 3.72 5.02
N GLY A 104 -2.19 3.52 5.40
CA GLY A 104 -1.07 4.29 4.89
C GLY A 104 -0.91 4.14 3.38
N ASP A 105 -1.10 2.93 2.85
CA ASP A 105 -0.91 2.63 1.43
C ASP A 105 -1.87 3.43 0.54
N LEU A 106 -3.14 3.58 0.94
CA LEU A 106 -4.11 4.41 0.22
C LEU A 106 -3.65 5.88 0.13
N LYS A 107 -3.13 6.42 1.24
CA LYS A 107 -2.63 7.80 1.27
C LYS A 107 -1.33 7.94 0.49
N PHE A 108 -0.47 6.92 0.52
CA PHE A 108 0.76 6.88 -0.24
C PHE A 108 0.47 6.88 -1.76
N ARG A 109 -0.48 6.03 -2.21
CA ARG A 109 -0.97 6.01 -3.59
C ARG A 109 -1.53 7.37 -4.03
N ILE A 110 -2.30 8.05 -3.18
CA ILE A 110 -2.79 9.43 -3.46
C ILE A 110 -1.61 10.40 -3.66
N ALA A 111 -0.63 10.38 -2.75
CA ALA A 111 0.53 11.27 -2.85
C ALA A 111 1.34 11.03 -4.14
N SER A 112 1.57 9.76 -4.49
CA SER A 112 2.27 9.36 -5.72
C SER A 112 1.49 9.76 -6.98
N ALA A 113 0.18 9.51 -7.02
CA ALA A 113 -0.69 9.89 -8.13
C ALA A 113 -0.73 11.42 -8.34
N LEU A 114 -0.79 12.22 -7.26
CA LEU A 114 -0.68 13.68 -7.36
C LEU A 114 0.64 14.12 -7.99
N ALA A 115 1.75 13.48 -7.61
CA ALA A 115 3.07 13.79 -8.16
C ALA A 115 3.18 13.40 -9.65
N ALA A 116 2.60 12.25 -10.04
CA ALA A 116 2.56 11.77 -11.42
C ALA A 116 1.75 12.70 -12.35
N GLU A 117 0.65 13.26 -11.84
CA GLU A 117 -0.17 14.27 -12.52
C GLU A 117 0.47 15.69 -12.57
N ASP A 118 1.76 15.81 -12.24
CA ASP A 118 2.51 17.08 -12.13
C ASP A 118 1.93 18.06 -11.09
N LYS A 119 1.05 17.60 -10.18
CA LYS A 119 0.46 18.38 -9.07
C LYS A 119 1.37 18.35 -7.83
N LYS A 120 2.66 18.63 -8.02
CA LYS A 120 3.73 18.42 -7.01
C LYS A 120 3.53 19.21 -5.72
N GLU A 121 3.07 20.46 -5.81
CA GLU A 121 2.77 21.29 -4.63
C GLU A 121 1.53 20.81 -3.86
N GLU A 122 0.58 20.18 -4.55
CA GLU A 122 -0.58 19.56 -3.90
C GLU A 122 -0.16 18.27 -3.19
N ALA A 123 0.67 17.44 -3.84
CA ALA A 123 1.28 16.26 -3.23
C ALA A 123 2.05 16.63 -1.95
N LEU A 124 2.90 17.67 -1.99
CA LEU A 124 3.63 18.13 -0.81
C LEU A 124 2.68 18.55 0.32
N LYS A 125 1.67 19.38 0.04
CA LYS A 125 0.71 19.82 1.06
C LYS A 125 -0.07 18.65 1.66
N PHE A 126 -0.43 17.67 0.83
CA PHE A 126 -1.09 16.45 1.28
C PHE A 126 -0.18 15.68 2.25
N CYS A 127 1.08 15.41 1.87
CA CYS A 127 2.04 14.70 2.71
C CYS A 127 2.37 15.47 3.99
N GLU A 128 2.52 16.80 3.94
CA GLU A 128 2.77 17.62 5.13
C GLU A 128 1.60 17.56 6.11
N LYS A 129 0.37 17.60 5.61
CA LYS A 129 -0.83 17.47 6.44
C LYS A 129 -0.91 16.06 7.05
N TRP A 130 -0.75 15.02 6.24
CA TRP A 130 -0.78 13.64 6.72
C TRP A 130 0.29 13.41 7.79
N TYR A 131 1.54 13.78 7.53
CA TYR A 131 2.64 13.65 8.49
C TYR A 131 2.42 14.44 9.80
N ALA A 132 1.73 15.58 9.74
CA ALA A 132 1.38 16.36 10.92
C ALA A 132 0.26 15.72 11.75
N GLU A 133 -0.68 15.03 11.10
CA GLU A 133 -1.75 14.27 11.75
C GLU A 133 -1.24 12.94 12.31
N ASP A 134 -0.24 12.36 11.67
CA ASP A 134 0.20 10.99 11.87
C ASP A 134 1.69 10.82 11.53
N GLN A 135 2.52 10.66 12.56
CA GLN A 135 3.97 10.60 12.44
C GLN A 135 4.50 9.18 12.15
N HIS A 136 3.68 8.33 11.53
CA HIS A 136 4.08 7.01 11.05
C HIS A 136 5.20 7.09 10.00
N GLU A 137 6.06 6.09 9.96
CA GLU A 137 7.16 5.90 9.01
C GLU A 137 6.71 6.07 7.55
N MET A 138 5.56 5.50 7.15
CA MET A 138 5.05 5.64 5.79
C MET A 138 4.64 7.07 5.43
N ALA A 139 4.09 7.82 6.40
CA ALA A 139 3.78 9.24 6.22
C ALA A 139 5.07 10.07 6.07
N ALA A 140 6.11 9.71 6.83
CA ALA A 140 7.44 10.31 6.71
C ALA A 140 8.05 10.02 5.33
N THR A 141 7.97 8.78 4.86
CA THR A 141 8.45 8.34 3.54
C THR A 141 7.78 9.11 2.42
N ALA A 142 6.45 9.22 2.43
CA ALA A 142 5.71 10.01 1.43
C ALA A 142 6.12 11.49 1.43
N LEU A 143 6.37 12.07 2.61
CA LEU A 143 6.84 13.45 2.74
C LEU A 143 8.27 13.62 2.19
N VAL A 144 9.17 12.68 2.43
CA VAL A 144 10.53 12.68 1.87
C VAL A 144 10.48 12.72 0.34
N TYR A 145 9.72 11.82 -0.29
CA TYR A 145 9.60 11.79 -1.75
C TYR A 145 8.94 13.06 -2.33
N ALA A 146 7.91 13.59 -1.68
CA ALA A 146 7.27 14.84 -2.11
C ALA A 146 8.26 16.03 -2.06
N LYS A 147 9.06 16.13 -1.01
CA LYS A 147 10.11 17.16 -0.88
C LYS A 147 11.21 17.00 -1.91
N MET A 148 11.69 15.77 -2.14
CA MET A 148 12.67 15.46 -3.18
C MET A 148 12.18 15.86 -4.57
N THR A 149 10.89 15.65 -4.86
CA THR A 149 10.26 16.01 -6.13
C THR A 149 10.32 17.52 -6.39
N LEU A 150 10.16 18.33 -5.34
CA LEU A 150 10.29 19.78 -5.37
C LEU A 150 11.73 20.29 -5.11
N LYS A 151 12.72 19.39 -5.08
CA LYS A 151 14.14 19.69 -4.83
C LYS A 151 14.44 20.29 -3.45
N ASP A 152 13.54 20.12 -2.48
CA ASP A 152 13.77 20.42 -1.07
C ASP A 152 14.55 19.27 -0.41
N LEU A 153 15.82 19.10 -0.81
CA LEU A 153 16.65 17.99 -0.32
C LEU A 153 17.04 18.14 1.15
N GLU A 154 17.23 19.38 1.62
CA GLU A 154 17.53 19.68 3.02
C GLU A 154 16.31 19.37 3.91
N GLY A 155 15.11 19.80 3.51
CA GLY A 155 13.89 19.47 4.24
C GLY A 155 13.55 17.98 4.22
N ALA A 156 13.87 17.27 3.12
CA ALA A 156 13.72 15.81 3.06
C ALA A 156 14.67 15.12 4.04
N GLU A 157 15.92 15.59 4.12
CA GLU A 157 16.92 15.04 5.05
C GLU A 157 16.57 15.31 6.51
N ASP A 158 16.00 16.47 6.82
CA ASP A 158 15.49 16.80 8.15
C ASP A 158 14.38 15.83 8.61
N VAL A 159 13.57 15.31 7.68
CA VAL A 159 12.59 14.26 7.98
C VAL A 159 13.31 12.94 8.26
N VAL A 160 14.19 12.50 7.36
CA VAL A 160 14.95 11.24 7.52
C VAL A 160 15.68 11.18 8.85
N ARG A 161 16.36 12.27 9.25
CA ARG A 161 17.15 12.35 10.48
C ARG A 161 16.34 12.22 11.78
N LYS A 162 15.00 12.34 11.72
CA LYS A 162 14.13 12.11 12.88
C LYS A 162 13.93 10.62 13.19
N TYR A 163 14.07 9.76 12.17
CA TYR A 163 13.80 8.33 12.27
C TYR A 163 15.09 7.52 12.16
N ILE A 164 16.00 7.90 11.26
CA ILE A 164 17.22 7.16 10.96
C ILE A 164 18.41 7.89 11.58
N SER A 165 19.00 7.23 12.57
CA SER A 165 20.28 7.55 13.19
C SER A 165 21.30 6.46 12.87
N GLU A 166 22.57 6.66 13.23
CA GLU A 166 23.67 5.71 12.95
C GLU A 166 23.40 4.30 13.48
N ASP A 167 22.67 4.19 14.60
CA ASP A 167 22.36 2.91 15.26
C ASP A 167 20.92 2.42 15.01
N THR A 168 20.13 3.11 14.18
CA THR A 168 18.76 2.69 13.88
C THR A 168 18.78 1.41 13.03
N PRO A 169 18.22 0.28 13.49
CA PRO A 169 18.10 -0.90 12.65
C PRO A 169 17.02 -0.72 11.57
N CYS A 170 17.26 -1.30 10.40
CA CYS A 170 16.24 -1.49 9.37
C CYS A 170 15.37 -2.71 9.73
N THR A 171 14.06 -2.59 9.53
CA THR A 171 13.01 -3.55 9.91
C THR A 171 11.82 -3.44 8.94
N ASP A 172 10.89 -4.40 8.97
CA ASP A 172 9.62 -4.36 8.20
C ASP A 172 8.84 -3.04 8.35
N GLU A 173 8.90 -2.38 9.51
CA GLU A 173 8.12 -1.17 9.76
C GLU A 173 8.72 0.09 9.13
N ASN A 174 10.02 0.09 8.83
CA ASN A 174 10.76 1.31 8.45
C ASN A 174 11.65 1.16 7.21
N ASP A 175 11.70 -0.02 6.60
CA ASP A 175 12.47 -0.32 5.39
C ASP A 175 12.16 0.65 4.24
N ILE A 176 10.88 1.01 4.06
CA ILE A 176 10.43 2.00 3.06
C ILE A 176 11.07 3.38 3.28
N LEU A 177 11.31 3.77 4.54
CA LEU A 177 11.95 5.03 4.85
C LEU A 177 13.47 4.95 4.63
N PHE A 178 14.08 3.79 4.87
CA PHE A 178 15.47 3.53 4.49
C PHE A 178 15.66 3.58 2.96
N MET A 179 14.71 3.03 2.19
CA MET A 179 14.71 3.14 0.72
C MET A 179 14.65 4.60 0.27
N ALA A 180 13.70 5.38 0.81
CA ALA A 180 13.60 6.81 0.52
C ALA A 180 14.86 7.60 0.94
N ALA A 181 15.48 7.25 2.06
CA ALA A 181 16.75 7.85 2.48
C ALA A 181 17.90 7.52 1.51
N ALA A 182 17.97 6.29 1.00
CA ALA A 182 18.98 5.90 0.01
C ALA A 182 18.82 6.70 -1.30
N ASP A 183 17.58 6.86 -1.78
CA ASP A 183 17.27 7.67 -2.96
C ASP A 183 17.60 9.15 -2.74
N LEU A 184 17.25 9.69 -1.57
CA LEU A 184 17.60 11.06 -1.18
C LEU A 184 19.10 11.28 -1.22
N TYR A 185 19.88 10.42 -0.57
CA TYR A 185 21.33 10.56 -0.51
C TYR A 185 22.01 10.35 -1.86
N LEU A 186 21.45 9.50 -2.72
CA LEU A 186 21.86 9.37 -4.12
C LEU A 186 21.70 10.70 -4.87
N VAL A 187 20.49 11.29 -4.82
CA VAL A 187 20.20 12.56 -5.51
C VAL A 187 20.98 13.73 -4.92
N ASN A 188 21.28 13.70 -3.62
CA ASN A 188 22.06 14.73 -2.91
C ASN A 188 23.59 14.53 -3.02
N GLY A 189 24.06 13.44 -3.65
CA GLY A 189 25.50 13.14 -3.78
C GLY A 189 26.20 12.78 -2.46
N LYS A 190 25.46 12.32 -1.46
CA LYS A 190 25.94 11.94 -0.12
C LYS A 190 26.26 10.45 -0.05
N GLU A 191 27.33 10.05 -0.75
CA GLU A 191 27.64 8.63 -0.96
C GLU A 191 27.91 7.87 0.35
N LYS A 192 28.50 8.50 1.37
CA LYS A 192 28.76 7.82 2.66
C LYS A 192 27.47 7.49 3.39
N GLU A 193 26.58 8.47 3.48
CA GLU A 193 25.27 8.32 4.11
C GLU A 193 24.41 7.31 3.34
N ARG A 194 24.46 7.36 2.00
CA ARG A 194 23.83 6.37 1.12
C ARG A 194 24.34 4.96 1.40
N MET A 195 25.66 4.76 1.43
CA MET A 195 26.24 3.44 1.73
C MET A 195 25.76 2.91 3.08
N ALA A 196 25.73 3.75 4.12
CA ALA A 196 25.29 3.34 5.45
C ALA A 196 23.83 2.86 5.46
N VAL A 197 22.90 3.59 4.82
CA VAL A 197 21.50 3.16 4.76
C VAL A 197 21.30 1.94 3.87
N THR A 198 22.04 1.82 2.77
CA THR A 198 21.97 0.64 1.88
C THR A 198 22.55 -0.62 2.54
N GLU A 199 23.62 -0.49 3.33
CA GLU A 199 24.16 -1.62 4.12
C GLU A 199 23.14 -2.11 5.17
N ALA A 200 22.41 -1.18 5.80
CA ALA A 200 21.35 -1.54 6.74
C ALA A 200 20.19 -2.29 6.04
N LEU A 201 19.75 -1.82 4.86
CA LEU A 201 18.76 -2.49 4.02
C LEU A 201 19.21 -3.90 3.62
N GLN A 202 20.42 -4.05 3.09
CA GLN A 202 20.94 -5.35 2.67
C GLN A 202 21.07 -6.34 3.82
N LYS A 203 21.47 -5.86 5.00
CA LYS A 203 21.53 -6.71 6.19
C LYS A 203 20.14 -7.20 6.56
N TYR A 204 19.15 -6.32 6.49
CA TYR A 204 17.76 -6.66 6.76
C TYR A 204 17.22 -7.69 5.75
N GLU A 205 17.44 -7.49 4.45
CA GLU A 205 17.08 -8.43 3.39
C GLU A 205 17.72 -9.82 3.60
N GLN A 206 19.00 -9.88 3.98
CA GLN A 206 19.69 -11.14 4.28
C GLN A 206 19.13 -11.86 5.50
N GLU A 207 18.71 -11.12 6.53
CA GLU A 207 18.05 -11.71 7.70
C GLU A 207 16.72 -12.36 7.27
N LEU A 208 15.91 -11.69 6.43
CA LEU A 208 14.67 -12.25 5.88
C LEU A 208 14.91 -13.49 5.01
N GLU A 209 15.91 -13.47 4.12
CA GLU A 209 16.27 -14.63 3.30
C GLU A 209 16.70 -15.82 4.17
N GLY A 210 17.54 -15.57 5.18
CA GLY A 210 17.97 -16.60 6.13
C GLY A 210 16.80 -17.22 6.92
N TYR A 211 15.84 -16.40 7.35
CA TYR A 211 14.61 -16.90 7.97
C TYR A 211 13.78 -17.76 7.00
N SER A 212 13.73 -17.41 5.72
CA SER A 212 13.04 -18.18 4.69
C SER A 212 13.73 -19.53 4.42
N GLU A 213 15.05 -19.54 4.30
CA GLU A 213 15.85 -20.77 4.13
C GLU A 213 15.70 -21.71 5.34
N ASP A 214 15.73 -21.17 6.56
CA ASP A 214 15.54 -21.94 7.79
C ASP A 214 14.12 -22.56 7.85
N MET A 215 13.08 -21.80 7.48
CA MET A 215 11.70 -22.33 7.41
C MET A 215 11.52 -23.40 6.32
N GLU A 216 12.14 -23.23 5.14
CA GLU A 216 12.13 -24.28 4.10
C GLU A 216 12.85 -25.55 4.58
N SER A 217 13.93 -25.41 5.36
CA SER A 217 14.65 -26.54 5.94
C SER A 217 13.85 -27.29 7.01
N ASP A 218 13.06 -26.57 7.81
CA ASP A 218 12.18 -27.13 8.85
C ASP A 218 10.89 -27.77 8.28
N ILE A 219 10.49 -27.40 7.05
CA ILE A 219 9.35 -28.00 6.33
C ILE A 219 9.76 -29.28 5.57
N SER A 220 11.01 -29.76 5.71
CA SER A 220 11.43 -31.08 5.22
C SER A 220 10.79 -32.24 6.03
N PHE A 221 9.48 -32.41 5.86
CA PHE A 221 8.74 -33.55 6.33
C PHE A 221 9.24 -34.78 5.55
N GLU A 222 10.12 -35.57 6.17
CA GLU A 222 10.41 -36.93 5.73
C GLU A 222 9.08 -37.69 5.65
N LEU A 223 8.49 -37.76 4.45
CA LEU A 223 7.41 -38.70 4.20
C LEU A 223 8.01 -40.11 4.35
N PRO A 224 7.55 -40.92 5.31
CA PRO A 224 7.95 -42.31 5.37
C PRO A 224 7.39 -42.99 4.13
N PHE A 225 8.27 -43.33 3.19
CA PHE A 225 7.94 -44.28 2.14
C PHE A 225 7.76 -45.66 2.79
N GLU A 226 6.51 -46.11 2.95
CA GLU A 226 6.14 -47.53 3.07
C GLU A 226 5.38 -47.98 1.81
#